data_AF-A0A2J0Q7N9-F1
#
_entry.id   AF-A0A2J0Q7N9-F1
#
_cell.length_a   1.000
_cell.length_b   1.000
_cell.length_c   1.000
_cell.angle_alpha   90.00
_cell.angle_beta   90.00
_cell.angle_gamma   90.00
#
_symmetry.space_group_name_H-M   'P 1'
#
loop_
_entity.id
_entity.type
_entity.pdbx_description
1 polymer ?
#
loop_
_entity_poly.entity_id
_entity_poly.type
_entity_poly.pdbx_seq_one_letter_code
_entity_poly.pdbx_strand_id
1 'polypeptide(L)'
;MPKRRIKLVERTVIVNIGGGRNTDQIIKDAKCLKGENRIAYIDSGISQKNMPSGFGNNRISILEFFKFAEGVSSVDMEDVWKECNANYRGCPTYEDGLRFQEAFPNAQIEAPRIFLPESPWCNEKGYPMALYLWGDSKARRIDVVDEFDPDYLFARRKYMPIDIL
;
A
#
# COMPACT_ATOMS: atom_id res chain seq x y z
N MET A 1 5.31 -23.09 -18.51
CA MET A 1 4.48 -21.87 -18.50
C MET A 1 4.01 -21.65 -17.07
N PRO A 2 4.30 -20.51 -16.42
CA PRO A 2 3.76 -20.26 -15.10
C PRO A 2 2.25 -20.07 -15.26
N LYS A 3 1.46 -20.95 -14.60
CA LYS A 3 0.01 -20.80 -14.49
C LYS A 3 -0.25 -19.44 -13.85
N ARG A 4 -1.02 -18.57 -14.51
CA ARG A 4 -1.39 -17.23 -14.02
C ARG A 4 -1.90 -17.34 -12.57
N ARG A 5 -1.18 -16.77 -11.60
CA ARG A 5 -1.48 -16.88 -10.16
C ARG A 5 -2.29 -15.70 -9.63
N ILE A 6 -2.34 -14.58 -10.37
CA ILE A 6 -3.22 -13.44 -10.05
C ILE A 6 -4.64 -13.77 -10.48
N LYS A 7 -5.54 -13.95 -9.52
CA LYS A 7 -6.83 -14.57 -9.81
C LYS A 7 -7.89 -13.59 -10.31
N LEU A 8 -7.90 -12.32 -9.89
CA LEU A 8 -8.77 -11.28 -10.44
C LEU A 8 -8.43 -9.91 -9.81
N VAL A 9 -8.76 -8.79 -10.48
CA VAL A 9 -8.89 -7.50 -9.79
C VAL A 9 -10.18 -7.55 -8.97
N GLU A 10 -10.07 -7.51 -7.66
CA GLU A 10 -11.23 -7.56 -6.76
C GLU A 10 -11.87 -6.19 -6.57
N ARG A 11 -11.04 -5.14 -6.54
CA ARG A 11 -11.50 -3.79 -6.22
C ARG A 11 -10.60 -2.74 -6.85
N THR A 12 -11.20 -1.65 -7.30
CA THR A 12 -10.48 -0.43 -7.68
C THR A 12 -10.91 0.69 -6.75
N VAL A 13 -9.95 1.45 -6.23
CA VAL A 13 -10.21 2.66 -5.43
C VAL A 13 -9.42 3.83 -5.99
N ILE A 14 -9.90 5.02 -5.70
CA ILE A 14 -9.25 6.26 -6.09
C ILE A 14 -8.88 6.98 -4.80
N VAL A 15 -7.60 7.33 -4.68
CA VAL A 15 -7.05 8.06 -3.53
C VAL A 15 -6.38 9.34 -4.02
N ASN A 16 -6.57 10.42 -3.26
CA ASN A 16 -5.89 11.68 -3.51
C ASN A 16 -4.62 11.76 -2.65
N ILE A 17 -3.47 11.89 -3.31
CA ILE A 17 -2.14 11.79 -2.72
C ILE A 17 -1.39 13.11 -2.90
N GLY A 18 -0.52 13.43 -1.94
CA GLY A 18 0.26 14.67 -1.98
C GLY A 18 -0.49 15.85 -1.33
N GLY A 19 -0.17 17.07 -1.78
CA GLY A 19 -0.66 18.30 -1.17
C GLY A 19 0.36 18.96 -0.25
N GLY A 20 1.65 18.90 -0.61
CA GLY A 20 2.71 19.64 0.07
C GLY A 20 3.11 19.13 1.46
N ARG A 21 2.61 17.95 1.86
CA ARG A 21 2.96 17.32 3.14
C ARG A 21 4.07 16.28 2.97
N ASN A 22 5.04 16.30 3.87
CA ASN A 22 6.04 15.26 4.00
C ASN A 22 5.49 14.04 4.78
N THR A 23 6.21 12.92 4.82
CA THR A 23 5.77 11.70 5.53
C THR A 23 5.47 11.95 7.00
N ASP A 24 6.31 12.71 7.70
CA ASP A 24 6.11 12.99 9.13
C ASP A 24 4.84 13.80 9.38
N GLN A 25 4.52 14.74 8.49
CA GLN A 25 3.28 15.52 8.52
C GLN A 25 2.07 14.64 8.25
N ILE A 26 2.13 13.73 7.27
CA ILE A 26 1.06 12.76 7.01
C ILE A 26 0.84 11.89 8.24
N ILE A 27 1.90 11.34 8.84
CA ILE A 27 1.81 10.52 10.05
C ILE A 27 1.21 11.31 11.22
N LYS A 28 1.64 12.56 11.40
CA LYS A 28 1.11 13.43 12.45
C LYS A 28 -0.39 13.62 12.29
N ASP A 29 -0.85 13.94 11.08
CA ASP A 29 -2.27 14.13 10.79
C ASP A 29 -3.06 12.83 10.98
N ALA A 30 -2.50 11.71 10.52
CA ALA A 30 -3.08 10.38 10.64
C ALA A 30 -3.23 9.94 12.12
N LYS A 31 -2.28 10.31 12.98
CA LYS A 31 -2.37 10.12 14.45
C LYS A 31 -3.42 11.00 15.11
N CYS A 32 -3.77 12.14 14.51
CA CYS A 32 -4.82 13.03 15.00
C CYS A 32 -6.24 12.59 14.61
N LEU A 33 -6.40 11.56 13.77
CA LEU A 33 -7.70 11.02 13.40
C LEU A 33 -8.44 10.44 14.61
N LYS A 34 -9.76 10.66 14.64
CA LYS A 34 -10.66 10.24 15.72
C LYS A 34 -11.79 9.36 15.18
N GLY A 35 -12.46 8.66 16.10
CA GLY A 35 -13.61 7.80 15.78
C GLY A 35 -13.25 6.66 14.83
N GLU A 36 -14.14 6.38 13.89
CA GLU A 36 -13.94 5.35 12.87
C GLU A 36 -12.82 5.66 11.87
N ASN A 37 -12.05 6.74 12.00
CA ASN A 37 -10.83 6.94 11.20
C ASN A 37 -9.55 6.79 12.04
N ARG A 38 -9.67 6.53 13.35
CA ARG A 38 -8.50 6.44 14.24
C ARG A 38 -7.58 5.31 13.81
N ILE A 39 -6.29 5.65 13.77
CA ILE A 39 -5.20 4.70 13.58
C ILE A 39 -4.62 4.39 14.96
N ALA A 40 -4.65 3.13 15.38
CA ALA A 40 -4.18 2.73 16.70
C ALA A 40 -2.65 2.67 16.75
N TYR A 41 -2.03 2.24 15.65
CA TYR A 41 -0.58 2.09 15.55
C TYR A 41 -0.08 2.39 14.15
N ILE A 42 1.04 3.10 14.08
CA ILE A 42 1.85 3.29 12.88
C ILE A 42 3.26 2.89 13.27
N ASP A 43 3.85 1.98 12.51
CA ASP A 43 5.23 1.53 12.71
C ASP A 43 6.21 2.70 12.78
N SER A 44 7.10 2.68 13.78
CA SER A 44 8.04 3.77 14.04
C SER A 44 9.15 3.90 13.01
N GLY A 45 9.36 2.87 12.18
CA GLY A 45 10.22 2.91 11.01
C GLY A 45 9.70 3.84 9.92
N ILE A 46 8.39 4.14 9.90
CA ILE A 46 7.79 5.06 8.94
C ILE A 46 8.05 6.50 9.39
N SER A 47 8.87 7.22 8.63
CA SER A 47 9.24 8.62 8.88
C SER A 47 9.76 9.27 7.60
N GLN A 48 9.80 10.59 7.51
CA GLN A 48 10.40 11.28 6.35
C GLN A 48 11.87 10.88 6.15
N LYS A 49 12.60 10.58 7.24
CA LYS A 49 14.00 10.17 7.18
C LYS A 49 14.17 8.82 6.48
N ASN A 50 13.39 7.83 6.88
CA ASN A 50 13.53 6.46 6.38
C ASN A 50 12.71 6.23 5.10
N MET A 51 11.65 7.01 4.94
CA MET A 51 10.59 6.84 3.96
C MET A 51 10.23 8.22 3.40
N PRO A 52 11.13 8.85 2.63
CA PRO A 52 10.95 10.24 2.20
C PRO A 52 9.86 10.36 1.15
N SER A 53 8.90 11.25 1.38
CA SER A 53 7.97 11.61 0.32
C SER A 53 8.59 12.70 -0.49
N GLY A 54 8.29 12.70 -1.79
CA GLY A 54 8.33 13.97 -2.51
C GLY A 54 7.38 14.93 -1.82
N PHE A 55 7.74 16.22 -1.72
CA PHE A 55 6.79 17.28 -1.40
C PHE A 55 5.77 17.39 -2.54
N GLY A 56 4.93 16.37 -2.67
CA GLY A 56 4.31 15.99 -3.92
C GLY A 56 3.20 16.95 -4.27
N ASN A 57 3.12 17.27 -5.56
CA ASN A 57 1.93 17.83 -6.15
C ASN A 57 0.74 16.91 -5.89
N ASN A 58 -0.42 17.52 -5.63
CA ASN A 58 -1.65 16.77 -5.45
C ASN A 58 -1.88 15.90 -6.69
N ARG A 59 -2.01 14.58 -6.51
CA ARG A 59 -2.15 13.61 -7.58
C ARG A 59 -3.23 12.60 -7.24
N ILE A 60 -3.95 12.16 -8.26
CA ILE A 60 -4.92 11.08 -8.13
C ILE A 60 -4.19 9.78 -8.40
N SER A 61 -4.19 8.87 -7.43
CA SER A 61 -3.67 7.51 -7.57
C SER A 61 -4.85 6.55 -7.60
N ILE A 62 -4.90 5.71 -8.62
CA ILE A 62 -5.91 4.66 -8.74
C ILE A 62 -5.25 3.38 -8.27
N LEU A 63 -5.77 2.82 -7.20
CA LEU A 63 -5.26 1.59 -6.62
C LEU A 63 -6.16 0.43 -7.02
N GLU A 64 -5.58 -0.58 -7.66
CA GLU A 64 -6.28 -1.82 -7.96
C GLU A 64 -5.80 -2.90 -6.99
N PHE A 65 -6.74 -3.50 -6.28
CA PHE A 65 -6.51 -4.61 -5.37
C PHE A 65 -6.74 -5.94 -6.06
N PHE A 66 -5.77 -6.83 -5.96
CA PHE A 66 -5.90 -8.21 -6.44
C PHE A 66 -5.58 -9.19 -5.32
N LYS A 67 -6.14 -10.40 -5.44
CA LYS A 67 -5.86 -11.52 -4.57
C LYS A 67 -5.18 -12.63 -5.35
N PHE A 68 -4.19 -13.29 -4.73
CA PHE A 68 -3.59 -14.48 -5.32
C PHE A 68 -4.52 -15.68 -5.22
N ALA A 69 -4.40 -16.61 -6.16
CA ALA A 69 -4.89 -17.96 -5.92
C ALA A 69 -4.08 -18.57 -4.75
N GLU A 70 -4.77 -19.29 -3.85
CA GLU A 70 -4.21 -19.89 -2.62
C GLU A 70 -2.81 -20.48 -2.82
N GLY A 71 -1.91 -20.22 -1.86
CA GLY A 71 -0.61 -20.89 -1.75
C GLY A 71 0.56 -20.22 -2.49
N VAL A 72 0.63 -18.89 -2.54
CA VAL A 72 1.83 -18.18 -3.02
C VAL A 72 2.88 -18.14 -1.89
N SER A 73 4.03 -18.76 -2.08
CA SER A 73 5.09 -18.76 -1.07
C SER A 73 5.88 -17.45 -1.07
N SER A 74 6.68 -17.19 -0.04
CA SER A 74 7.62 -16.04 0.00
C SER A 74 8.64 -16.06 -1.15
N VAL A 75 8.97 -17.24 -1.69
CA VAL A 75 9.84 -17.43 -2.86
C VAL A 75 9.20 -16.88 -4.15
N ASP A 76 7.88 -16.76 -4.18
CA ASP A 76 7.15 -16.29 -5.35
C ASP A 76 7.10 -14.74 -5.43
N MET A 77 7.71 -14.02 -4.48
CA MET A 77 7.67 -12.56 -4.41
C MET A 77 8.26 -11.85 -5.62
N GLU A 78 9.35 -12.37 -6.18
CA GLU A 78 9.96 -11.79 -7.37
C GLU A 78 9.03 -11.94 -8.59
N ASP A 79 8.33 -13.07 -8.68
CA ASP A 79 7.36 -13.33 -9.75
C ASP A 79 6.10 -12.48 -9.58
N VAL A 80 5.62 -12.31 -8.35
CA VAL A 80 4.57 -11.34 -8.01
C VAL A 80 4.97 -9.94 -8.47
N TRP A 81 6.19 -9.51 -8.16
CA TRP A 81 6.73 -8.21 -8.57
C TRP A 81 6.83 -8.06 -10.09
N LYS A 82 7.39 -9.07 -10.76
CA LYS A 82 7.49 -9.09 -12.22
C LYS A 82 6.12 -9.04 -12.85
N GLU A 83 5.14 -9.79 -12.34
CA GLU A 83 3.78 -9.80 -12.88
C GLU A 83 3.06 -8.47 -12.59
N CYS A 84 3.32 -7.85 -11.43
CA CYS A 84 2.84 -6.51 -11.08
C CYS A 84 3.39 -5.42 -12.02
N ASN A 85 4.68 -5.49 -12.35
CA ASN A 85 5.36 -4.50 -13.18
C ASN A 85 5.16 -4.72 -14.68
N ALA A 86 5.12 -5.97 -15.14
CA ALA A 86 5.08 -6.29 -16.56
C ALA A 86 3.69 -6.03 -17.18
N ASN A 87 2.63 -6.17 -16.39
CA ASN A 87 1.26 -6.03 -16.90
C ASN A 87 0.57 -4.74 -16.46
N TYR A 88 1.14 -4.00 -15.51
CA TYR A 88 0.43 -2.90 -14.86
C TYR A 88 1.30 -1.67 -14.62
N ARG A 89 0.66 -0.50 -14.46
CA ARG A 89 1.28 0.82 -14.61
C ARG A 89 1.88 1.36 -13.30
N GLY A 90 2.74 0.55 -12.66
CA GLY A 90 3.56 0.95 -11.52
C GLY A 90 3.10 0.40 -10.17
N CYS A 91 4.02 0.48 -9.20
CA CYS A 91 3.80 0.11 -7.82
C CYS A 91 3.21 1.31 -7.04
N PRO A 92 2.32 1.09 -6.05
CA PRO A 92 1.87 2.17 -5.19
C PRO A 92 3.05 2.72 -4.38
N THR A 93 2.89 3.89 -3.79
CA THR A 93 3.83 4.37 -2.77
C THR A 93 3.25 4.13 -1.39
N TYR A 94 4.06 4.21 -0.36
CA TYR A 94 3.55 4.21 1.01
C TYR A 94 2.64 5.40 1.30
N GLU A 95 2.84 6.55 0.63
CA GLU A 95 1.90 7.67 0.72
C GLU A 95 0.51 7.21 0.27
N ASP A 96 0.44 6.37 -0.76
CA ASP A 96 -0.81 5.77 -1.21
C ASP A 96 -1.44 4.92 -0.10
N GLY A 97 -0.63 4.13 0.62
CA GLY A 97 -1.12 3.33 1.74
C GLY A 97 -1.59 4.16 2.93
N LEU A 98 -0.81 5.17 3.34
CA LEU A 98 -1.19 6.09 4.41
C LEU A 98 -2.49 6.84 4.08
N ARG A 99 -2.59 7.42 2.87
CA ARG A 99 -3.81 8.13 2.43
C ARG A 99 -4.99 7.21 2.17
N PHE A 100 -4.74 5.99 1.69
CA PHE A 100 -5.78 4.98 1.56
C PHE A 100 -6.41 4.69 2.92
N GLN A 101 -5.61 4.56 3.98
CA GLN A 101 -6.14 4.37 5.32
C GLN A 101 -6.96 5.56 5.84
N GLU A 102 -6.51 6.79 5.57
CA GLU A 102 -7.27 7.98 5.92
C GLU A 102 -8.65 8.00 5.23
N ALA A 103 -8.70 7.61 3.95
CA ALA A 103 -9.91 7.66 3.12
C ALA A 103 -10.83 6.45 3.28
N PHE A 104 -10.29 5.26 3.60
CA PHE A 104 -11.01 3.99 3.61
C PHE A 104 -10.75 3.19 4.89
N PRO A 105 -11.11 3.71 6.07
CA PRO A 105 -10.79 3.08 7.35
C PRO A 105 -11.42 1.68 7.54
N ASN A 106 -12.63 1.49 6.99
CA ASN A 106 -13.41 0.26 7.15
C ASN A 106 -12.89 -0.87 6.29
N ALA A 107 -12.14 -0.52 5.24
CA ALA A 107 -11.50 -1.50 4.39
C ALA A 107 -10.68 -2.44 5.29
N GLN A 108 -9.91 -1.92 6.25
CA GLN A 108 -9.02 -2.72 7.10
C GLN A 108 -9.72 -3.82 7.91
N ILE A 109 -11.02 -3.66 8.19
CA ILE A 109 -11.85 -4.67 8.86
C ILE A 109 -12.21 -5.82 7.92
N GLU A 110 -12.39 -5.52 6.63
CA GLU A 110 -12.86 -6.47 5.61
C GLU A 110 -11.79 -7.50 5.23
N ALA A 111 -10.54 -7.05 5.12
CA ALA A 111 -9.40 -7.88 4.73
C ALA A 111 -8.09 -7.10 4.95
N PRO A 112 -6.94 -7.76 5.11
CA PRO A 112 -5.67 -7.04 5.12
C PRO A 112 -5.19 -6.67 3.72
N ARG A 113 -4.47 -5.54 3.62
CA ARG A 113 -4.01 -4.95 2.37
C ARG A 113 -2.51 -4.68 2.40
N ILE A 114 -1.86 -4.99 1.29
CA ILE A 114 -0.42 -4.81 1.10
C ILE A 114 -0.19 -3.77 0.01
N PHE A 115 0.69 -2.82 0.30
CA PHE A 115 1.17 -1.82 -0.66
C PHE A 115 2.65 -2.06 -0.91
N LEU A 116 2.98 -2.43 -2.14
CA LEU A 116 4.35 -2.61 -2.58
C LEU A 116 4.92 -1.26 -3.03
N PRO A 117 5.92 -0.68 -2.35
CA PRO A 117 6.40 0.66 -2.68
C PRO A 117 7.09 0.73 -4.06
N GLU A 118 6.86 1.82 -4.80
CA GLU A 118 7.49 2.14 -6.09
C GLU A 118 9.03 2.18 -6.03
N SER A 119 9.55 2.80 -4.97
CA SER A 119 10.97 2.70 -4.62
C SER A 119 11.09 1.70 -3.47
N PRO A 120 11.61 0.49 -3.69
CA PRO A 120 11.67 -0.53 -2.66
C PRO A 120 12.54 -0.05 -1.51
N TRP A 121 11.94 0.09 -0.33
CA TRP A 121 12.70 0.13 0.90
C TRP A 121 13.18 -1.26 1.17
N CYS A 122 14.42 -1.44 1.57
CA CYS A 122 14.94 -2.75 1.87
C CYS A 122 15.29 -2.86 3.35
N ASN A 123 15.04 -4.03 3.94
CA ASN A 123 15.60 -4.36 5.25
C ASN A 123 17.12 -4.55 5.15
N GLU A 124 17.77 -4.86 6.27
CA GLU A 124 19.23 -5.02 6.39
C GLU A 124 19.82 -6.07 5.43
N LYS A 125 19.01 -6.98 4.92
CA LYS A 125 19.40 -8.04 3.97
C LYS A 125 19.11 -7.68 2.51
N GLY A 126 18.61 -6.48 2.24
CA GLY A 126 18.24 -6.06 0.89
C GLY A 126 16.83 -6.49 0.46
N TYR A 127 16.03 -7.12 1.34
CA TYR A 127 14.67 -7.53 0.98
C TYR A 127 13.71 -6.34 1.01
N PRO A 128 12.89 -6.15 -0.03
CA PRO A 128 11.94 -5.06 -0.09
C PRO A 128 10.88 -5.20 1.01
N MET A 129 10.72 -4.15 1.81
CA MET A 129 9.68 -4.02 2.81
C MET A 129 8.37 -3.60 2.15
N ALA A 130 7.25 -4.09 2.67
CA ALA A 130 5.92 -3.69 2.25
C ALA A 130 5.19 -2.96 3.37
N LEU A 131 4.22 -2.12 3.00
CA LEU A 131 3.31 -1.53 3.97
C LEU A 131 2.09 -2.44 4.11
N TYR A 132 1.85 -2.92 5.33
CA TYR A 132 0.76 -3.79 5.68
C TYR A 132 -0.31 -3.02 6.47
N LEU A 133 -1.51 -2.98 5.90
CA LEU A 133 -2.67 -2.29 6.44
C LEU A 133 -3.71 -3.31 6.88
N TRP A 134 -3.94 -3.41 8.18
CA TRP A 134 -4.88 -4.37 8.75
C TRP A 134 -5.55 -3.83 10.00
N GLY A 135 -6.73 -4.35 10.30
CA GLY A 135 -7.47 -3.96 11.47
C GLY A 135 -8.56 -4.98 11.80
N ASP A 136 -9.04 -4.91 13.02
CA ASP A 136 -10.17 -5.69 13.50
C ASP A 136 -11.24 -4.74 14.08
N SER A 137 -12.27 -5.32 14.69
CA SER A 137 -13.35 -4.55 15.34
C SER A 137 -12.88 -3.64 16.49
N LYS A 138 -11.64 -3.76 16.96
CA LYS A 138 -11.10 -3.10 18.15
C LYS A 138 -9.85 -2.25 17.87
N ALA A 139 -9.10 -2.53 16.81
CA ALA A 139 -7.81 -1.90 16.53
C ALA A 139 -7.53 -1.78 15.03
N ARG A 140 -6.74 -0.77 14.67
CA ARG A 140 -6.28 -0.53 13.29
C ARG A 140 -4.79 -0.24 13.28
N ARG A 141 -4.05 -0.89 12.40
CA ARG A 141 -2.59 -0.93 12.44
C ARG A 141 -1.99 -0.75 11.06
N ILE A 142 -0.90 0.01 11.03
CA ILE A 142 0.00 0.15 9.89
C ILE A 142 1.34 -0.43 10.30
N ASP A 143 1.77 -1.44 9.56
CA ASP A 143 3.04 -2.10 9.78
C ASP A 143 3.93 -2.01 8.56
N VAL A 144 5.23 -1.98 8.82
CA VAL A 144 6.21 -2.34 7.81
C VAL A 144 6.48 -3.83 7.97
N VAL A 145 6.30 -4.59 6.91
CA VAL A 145 6.53 -6.04 6.93
C VAL A 145 7.67 -6.41 6.00
N ASP A 146 8.59 -7.19 6.56
CA ASP A 146 9.74 -7.76 5.86
C ASP A 146 9.38 -9.04 5.10
N GLU A 147 8.33 -9.74 5.57
CA GLU A 147 7.89 -11.01 5.02
C GLU A 147 6.45 -10.94 4.50
N PHE A 148 6.26 -11.63 3.40
CA PHE A 148 5.06 -11.63 2.60
C PHE A 148 4.06 -12.71 3.03
N ASP A 149 2.76 -12.40 2.96
CA ASP A 149 1.69 -13.38 3.13
C ASP A 149 0.74 -13.33 1.91
N PRO A 150 0.55 -14.49 1.24
CA PRO A 150 -0.14 -14.60 -0.05
C PRO A 150 -1.65 -14.38 -0.05
N ASP A 151 -2.30 -14.43 1.11
CA ASP A 151 -3.77 -14.43 1.15
C ASP A 151 -4.36 -13.02 1.18
N TYR A 152 -3.52 -12.00 1.04
CA TYR A 152 -3.88 -10.58 1.15
C TYR A 152 -4.20 -9.88 -0.17
N LEU A 153 -4.72 -8.65 -0.05
CA LEU A 153 -5.06 -7.80 -1.17
C LEU A 153 -3.93 -6.84 -1.52
N PHE A 154 -3.44 -6.90 -2.74
CA PHE A 154 -2.30 -6.10 -3.20
C PHE A 154 -2.74 -4.87 -3.95
N ALA A 155 -2.34 -3.69 -3.49
CA ALA A 155 -2.50 -2.47 -4.26
C ALA A 155 -1.45 -2.41 -5.38
N ARG A 156 -1.90 -2.11 -6.60
CA ARG A 156 -1.06 -1.56 -7.67
C ARG A 156 -1.53 -0.15 -8.06
N ARG A 157 -0.66 0.69 -8.62
CA ARG A 157 -1.05 2.02 -9.11
C ARG A 157 -1.42 1.96 -10.60
N LYS A 158 -2.44 2.70 -11.02
CA LYS A 158 -2.75 3.00 -12.42
C LYS A 158 -2.66 4.51 -12.66
N TYR A 159 -1.80 4.91 -13.60
CA TYR A 159 -1.76 6.29 -14.08
C TYR A 159 -2.97 6.60 -14.99
N MET A 160 -3.76 7.62 -14.63
CA MET A 160 -4.60 8.35 -15.58
C MET A 160 -3.84 9.60 -16.04
N PRO A 161 -3.71 9.84 -17.35
CA PRO A 161 -3.25 11.13 -17.86
C PRO A 161 -4.17 12.24 -17.32
N ILE A 162 -3.58 13.35 -16.87
CA ILE A 162 -4.31 14.50 -16.30
C ILE A 162 -5.27 15.14 -17.33
N ASP A 163 -5.11 14.88 -18.62
CA ASP A 163 -5.95 15.44 -19.69
C ASP A 163 -7.33 14.77 -19.86
N ILE A 164 -7.74 13.91 -18.91
CA ILE A 164 -9.05 13.25 -18.93
C ILE A 164 -9.69 13.29 -17.52
N LEU A 165 -10.06 14.50 -17.09
CA LEU A 165 -11.12 14.73 -16.09
C LEU A 165 -11.91 15.98 -16.47
#